data_AF-A0A519S2I5-F1
#
_entry.id   AF-A0A519S2I5-F1
#
_cell.length_a   1.000
_cell.length_b   1.000
_cell.length_c   1.000
_cell.angle_alpha   90.00
_cell.angle_beta   90.00
_cell.angle_gamma   90.00
#
_symmetry.space_group_name_H-M   'P 1'
#
loop_
_entity.id
_entity.type
_entity.pdbx_description
1 polymer ?
#
loop_
_entity_poly.entity_id
_entity_poly.type
_entity_poly.pdbx_seq_one_letter_code
_entity_poly.pdbx_strand_id
1 'polypeptide(L)'
;MKKRILINVIIAFVVPTSFKVLRDYYNIAIRHDNTRFSGTFEEYIGLMSFYTFLIGPLVYLLLVLLPYNLLYLKLKWIKSSSLIVRVVTCWILHLFEVTVIIFLSGSLPPFNLGTLRLIIALLAMSAIVVLILNWLVDKTNEQLIK
;
A
#
# COMPACT_ATOMS: atom_id res chain seq x y z
N MET A 1 4.06 21.58 0.42
CA MET A 1 3.72 20.66 1.54
C MET A 1 2.27 20.21 1.56
N LYS A 2 1.25 21.09 1.58
CA LYS A 2 -0.18 20.71 1.61
C LYS A 2 -0.60 19.75 0.47
N LYS A 3 -0.17 20.03 -0.78
CA LYS A 3 -0.41 19.16 -1.95
C LYS A 3 0.15 17.73 -1.77
N ARG A 4 1.35 17.59 -1.20
CA ARG A 4 2.00 16.28 -0.95
C ARG A 4 1.23 15.46 0.07
N ILE A 5 0.78 16.10 1.16
CA ILE A 5 -0.02 15.44 2.19
C ILE A 5 -1.35 14.95 1.60
N LEU A 6 -2.04 15.81 0.85
CA LEU A 6 -3.31 15.44 0.20
C LEU A 6 -3.14 14.24 -0.72
N ILE A 7 -2.08 14.21 -1.54
CA ILE A 7 -1.83 13.09 -2.45
C ILE A 7 -1.48 11.82 -1.68
N ASN A 8 -0.69 11.92 -0.61
CA ASN A 8 -0.42 10.77 0.26
C ASN A 8 -1.70 10.19 0.87
N VAL A 9 -2.62 11.06 1.31
CA VAL A 9 -3.93 10.63 1.80
C VAL A 9 -4.70 9.93 0.69
N ILE A 10 -4.80 10.52 -0.51
CA ILE A 10 -5.50 9.88 -1.64
C ILE A 10 -4.89 8.50 -1.97
N ILE A 11 -3.56 8.42 -2.06
CA ILE A 11 -2.85 7.16 -2.32
C ILE A 11 -3.15 6.13 -1.24
N ALA A 12 -3.13 6.53 0.04
CA ALA A 12 -3.45 5.64 1.15
C ALA A 12 -4.87 5.08 1.06
N PHE A 13 -5.83 5.82 0.52
CA PHE A 13 -7.21 5.34 0.36
C PHE A 13 -7.43 4.55 -0.92
N VAL A 14 -6.69 4.83 -2.00
CA VAL A 14 -6.88 4.15 -3.28
C VAL A 14 -6.16 2.82 -3.31
N VAL A 15 -4.87 2.79 -2.93
CA VAL A 15 -3.99 1.64 -3.16
C VAL A 15 -4.38 0.40 -2.36
N PRO A 16 -4.40 0.42 -1.01
CA PRO A 16 -4.72 -0.77 -0.22
C PRO A 16 -6.17 -1.22 -0.43
N THR A 17 -7.10 -0.28 -0.60
CA THR A 17 -8.52 -0.58 -0.85
C THR A 17 -8.71 -1.30 -2.18
N SER A 18 -8.18 -0.75 -3.28
CA SER A 18 -8.32 -1.37 -4.61
C SER A 18 -7.73 -2.77 -4.62
N PHE A 19 -6.59 -2.94 -3.96
CA PHE A 19 -5.94 -4.24 -3.87
C PHE A 19 -6.77 -5.27 -3.12
N LYS A 20 -7.26 -4.90 -1.94
CA LYS A 20 -8.09 -5.79 -1.12
C LYS A 20 -9.34 -6.21 -1.88
N VAL A 21 -10.05 -5.23 -2.46
CA VAL A 21 -11.27 -5.46 -3.25
C VAL A 21 -11.00 -6.38 -4.44
N LEU A 22 -9.95 -6.14 -5.23
CA LEU A 22 -9.60 -6.99 -6.38
C LEU A 22 -9.22 -8.41 -5.97
N ARG A 23 -8.41 -8.56 -4.92
CA ARG A 23 -8.02 -9.87 -4.39
C ARG A 23 -9.23 -10.66 -3.91
N ASP A 24 -10.08 -10.02 -3.12
CA ASP A 24 -11.23 -10.68 -2.51
C ASP A 24 -12.29 -10.99 -3.57
N TYR A 25 -12.46 -10.13 -4.58
CA TYR A 25 -13.28 -10.42 -5.76
C TYR A 25 -12.79 -11.66 -6.50
N TYR A 26 -11.49 -11.74 -6.80
CA TYR A 26 -10.93 -12.90 -7.50
C TYR A 26 -11.13 -14.20 -6.71
N ASN A 27 -10.90 -14.18 -5.40
CA ASN A 27 -11.06 -15.39 -4.58
C ASN A 27 -12.52 -15.82 -4.42
N ILE A 28 -13.42 -14.87 -4.14
CA ILE A 28 -14.82 -15.17 -3.83
C ILE A 28 -15.63 -15.38 -5.12
N ALA A 29 -15.52 -14.47 -6.09
CA ALA A 29 -16.36 -14.48 -7.28
C ALA A 29 -15.81 -15.38 -8.40
N ILE A 30 -14.48 -15.45 -8.57
CA ILE A 30 -13.87 -16.20 -9.69
C ILE A 30 -13.44 -17.61 -9.26
N ARG A 31 -12.81 -17.75 -8.09
CA ARG A 31 -12.34 -19.06 -7.59
C ARG A 31 -13.37 -19.80 -6.74
N HIS A 32 -14.47 -19.16 -6.36
CA HIS A 32 -15.46 -19.73 -5.43
C HIS A 32 -14.81 -20.29 -4.16
N ASP A 33 -13.79 -19.60 -3.66
CA ASP A 33 -13.05 -20.01 -2.47
C ASP A 33 -13.83 -19.66 -1.19
N ASN A 34 -14.60 -20.64 -0.71
CA ASN A 34 -15.45 -20.49 0.47
C ASN A 34 -14.72 -20.68 1.80
N THR A 35 -13.38 -20.78 1.80
CA THR A 35 -12.61 -21.05 3.03
C THR A 35 -12.68 -19.93 4.06
N ARG A 36 -12.86 -18.68 3.61
CA ARG A 36 -12.88 -17.49 4.48
C ARG A 36 -14.25 -16.81 4.54
N PHE A 37 -15.10 -17.04 3.54
CA PHE A 37 -16.40 -16.42 3.42
C PHE A 37 -17.28 -17.25 2.48
N SER A 38 -18.48 -17.64 2.92
CA SER A 38 -19.40 -18.49 2.15
C SER A 38 -20.53 -17.74 1.46
N GLY A 39 -20.58 -16.41 1.60
CA GLY A 39 -21.58 -15.55 0.96
C GLY A 39 -21.13 -15.00 -0.40
N THR A 40 -21.92 -14.08 -0.96
CA THR A 40 -21.60 -13.41 -2.22
C THR A 40 -20.53 -12.32 -2.04
N PHE A 41 -19.86 -11.93 -3.12
CA PHE A 41 -18.89 -10.82 -3.06
C PHE A 41 -19.53 -9.51 -2.57
N GLU A 42 -20.79 -9.26 -2.91
CA GLU A 42 -21.52 -8.07 -2.48
C GLU A 42 -21.73 -8.06 -0.95
N GLU A 43 -22.14 -9.19 -0.38
CA GLU A 43 -22.26 -9.38 1.07
C GLU A 43 -20.91 -9.22 1.77
N TYR A 44 -19.84 -9.75 1.17
CA TYR A 44 -18.48 -9.59 1.67
C TYR A 44 -18.06 -8.12 1.76
N ILE A 45 -18.29 -7.34 0.69
CA ILE A 45 -17.96 -5.92 0.66
C ILE A 45 -18.79 -5.14 1.68
N GLY A 46 -20.08 -5.46 1.84
CA GLY A 46 -20.93 -4.88 2.87
C GLY A 46 -20.35 -5.08 4.27
N LEU A 47 -19.98 -6.31 4.60
CA LEU A 47 -19.42 -6.68 5.92
C LEU A 47 -18.02 -6.11 6.18
N MET A 48 -17.18 -6.04 5.15
CA MET A 48 -15.78 -5.62 5.29
C MET A 48 -15.55 -4.14 4.97
N SER A 49 -16.60 -3.39 4.62
CA SER A 49 -16.55 -1.99 4.20
C SER A 49 -15.74 -1.11 5.16
N PHE A 50 -16.04 -1.16 6.46
CA PHE A 50 -15.33 -0.37 7.48
C PHE A 50 -13.83 -0.65 7.50
N TYR A 51 -13.44 -1.93 7.47
CA TYR A 51 -12.02 -2.30 7.45
C TYR A 51 -11.35 -1.86 6.14
N THR A 52 -12.02 -2.11 5.02
CA THR A 52 -11.47 -1.90 3.68
C THR A 52 -11.29 -0.42 3.35
N PHE A 53 -12.25 0.43 3.73
CA PHE A 53 -12.24 1.85 3.37
C PHE A 53 -11.69 2.77 4.46
N LEU A 54 -11.55 2.31 5.71
CA LEU A 54 -11.04 3.15 6.80
C LEU A 54 -9.77 2.58 7.45
N ILE A 55 -9.82 1.36 7.98
CA ILE A 55 -8.70 0.79 8.74
C ILE A 55 -7.48 0.57 7.85
N GLY A 56 -7.65 -0.08 6.69
CA GLY A 56 -6.56 -0.36 5.75
C GLY A 56 -5.79 0.90 5.33
N PRO A 57 -6.49 1.94 4.84
CA PRO A 57 -5.87 3.23 4.50
C PRO A 57 -5.13 3.90 5.67
N LEU A 58 -5.70 3.88 6.88
CA LEU A 58 -5.06 4.47 8.06
C LEU A 58 -3.77 3.73 8.43
N VAL A 59 -3.78 2.40 8.43
CA VAL A 59 -2.60 1.57 8.71
C VAL A 59 -1.50 1.85 7.68
N TYR A 60 -1.86 1.89 6.39
CA TYR A 60 -0.90 2.19 5.32
C TYR A 60 -0.30 3.60 5.46
N LEU A 61 -1.12 4.58 5.82
CA LEU A 61 -0.66 5.95 6.04
C LEU A 61 0.34 6.04 7.20
N LEU A 62 0.05 5.35 8.32
CA LEU A 62 0.88 5.39 9.53
C LEU A 62 2.17 4.57 9.41
N LEU A 63 2.15 3.43 8.74
CA LEU A 63 3.29 2.50 8.69
C LEU A 63 4.15 2.64 7.44
N VAL A 64 3.61 3.17 6.33
CA VAL A 64 4.37 3.29 5.07
C VAL A 64 4.60 4.75 4.71
N LEU A 65 3.53 5.53 4.51
CA LEU A 65 3.68 6.89 3.98
C LEU A 65 4.27 7.86 4.99
N LEU A 66 3.86 7.82 6.26
CA LEU A 66 4.39 8.71 7.28
C LEU A 66 5.89 8.47 7.52
N PRO A 67 6.38 7.23 7.76
CA PRO A 67 7.80 6.97 7.94
C PRO A 67 8.60 7.31 6.68
N TYR A 68 8.09 6.98 5.50
CA TYR A 68 8.73 7.34 4.23
C TYR A 68 8.92 8.86 4.10
N ASN A 69 7.90 9.66 4.41
CA ASN A 69 8.00 11.12 4.37
C ASN A 69 8.99 11.66 5.39
N LEU A 70 9.02 11.11 6.60
CA LEU A 70 9.97 11.50 7.65
C LEU A 70 11.41 11.21 7.23
N LEU A 71 11.66 10.00 6.70
CA LEU A 71 12.96 9.61 6.17
C LEU A 71 13.37 10.53 5.02
N TYR A 72 12.48 10.78 4.06
CA TYR A 72 12.75 11.68 2.93
C TYR A 72 13.09 13.11 3.37
N LEU A 73 12.44 13.63 4.43
CA LEU A 73 12.65 14.99 4.92
C LEU A 73 13.91 15.12 5.80
N LYS A 74 14.16 14.16 6.70
CA LYS A 74 15.28 14.24 7.66
C LYS A 74 16.60 13.76 7.07
N LEU A 75 16.57 12.76 6.19
CA LEU A 75 17.78 12.12 5.67
C LEU A 75 18.15 12.70 4.31
N LYS A 76 19.07 13.66 4.30
CA LYS A 76 19.57 14.30 3.07
C LYS A 76 20.04 13.28 2.02
N TRP A 77 20.64 12.16 2.44
CA TRP A 77 21.09 11.11 1.53
C TRP A 77 19.93 10.43 0.78
N ILE A 78 18.73 10.30 1.37
CA ILE A 78 17.54 9.77 0.69
C ILE A 78 16.96 10.80 -0.29
N LYS A 79 17.03 12.09 0.07
CA LYS A 79 16.62 13.17 -0.84
C LYS A 79 17.53 13.23 -2.07
N SER A 80 18.83 13.05 -1.90
CA SER A 80 19.82 13.06 -2.98
C SER A 80 20.06 11.70 -3.63
N SER A 81 19.43 10.63 -3.15
CA SER A 81 19.63 9.28 -3.70
C SER A 81 18.87 9.07 -5.01
N SER A 82 19.30 8.04 -5.75
CA SER A 82 18.65 7.59 -6.97
C SER A 82 17.23 7.08 -6.71
N LEU A 83 16.40 7.11 -7.75
CA LEU A 83 15.03 6.59 -7.73
C LEU A 83 14.95 5.17 -7.14
N ILE A 84 15.91 4.31 -7.49
CA ILE A 84 15.98 2.92 -7.02
C ILE A 84 16.05 2.86 -5.49
N VAL A 85 16.92 3.66 -4.86
CA VAL A 85 17.05 3.69 -3.39
C VAL A 85 15.75 4.14 -2.73
N ARG A 86 15.05 5.11 -3.33
CA ARG A 86 13.76 5.59 -2.83
C ARG A 86 12.67 4.50 -2.94
N VAL A 87 12.66 3.73 -4.03
CA VAL A 87 11.75 2.58 -4.21
C VAL A 87 12.03 1.50 -3.18
N VAL A 88 13.30 1.11 -3.04
CA VAL A 88 13.73 0.08 -2.07
C VAL A 88 13.36 0.49 -0.64
N THR A 89 13.51 1.77 -0.28
CA THR A 89 13.11 2.26 1.05
C THR A 89 11.61 2.08 1.28
N CYS A 90 10.77 2.40 0.30
CA CYS A 90 9.33 2.20 0.41
C CYS A 90 8.96 0.70 0.47
N TRP A 91 9.67 -0.15 -0.26
CA TRP A 91 9.50 -1.60 -0.20
C TRP A 91 9.80 -2.16 1.19
N ILE A 92 10.90 -1.70 1.81
CA ILE A 92 11.26 -2.11 3.18
C ILE A 92 10.15 -1.72 4.16
N LEU A 93 9.60 -0.50 4.05
CA LEU A 93 8.50 -0.05 4.90
C LEU A 93 7.21 -0.86 4.68
N HIS A 94 6.92 -1.22 3.43
CA HIS A 94 5.75 -2.03 3.11
C HIS A 94 5.91 -3.48 3.60
N LEU A 95 7.11 -4.06 3.49
CA LEU A 95 7.43 -5.36 4.08
C LEU A 95 7.27 -5.32 5.61
N PHE A 96 7.70 -4.23 6.25
CA PHE A 96 7.50 -4.01 7.67
C PHE A 96 6.02 -3.96 8.04
N GLU A 97 5.20 -3.19 7.32
CA GLU A 97 3.74 -3.14 7.49
C GLU A 97 3.12 -4.54 7.38
N VAL A 98 3.44 -5.30 6.32
CA VAL A 98 2.93 -6.66 6.11
C VAL A 98 3.33 -7.58 7.27
N THR A 99 4.57 -7.47 7.74
CA THR A 99 5.06 -8.26 8.88
C THR A 99 4.28 -7.94 10.16
N VAL A 100 4.01 -6.65 10.43
CA VAL A 100 3.20 -6.20 11.57
C VAL A 100 1.77 -6.72 11.46
N ILE A 101 1.15 -6.66 10.29
CA ILE A 101 -0.23 -7.17 10.07
C ILE A 101 -0.28 -8.68 10.31
N ILE A 102 0.67 -9.44 9.77
CA ILE A 102 0.74 -10.90 9.98
C ILE A 102 0.90 -11.20 11.47
N PHE A 103 1.81 -10.51 12.15
CA PHE A 103 2.03 -10.68 13.59
C PHE A 103 0.76 -10.39 14.41
N LEU A 104 0.09 -9.26 14.15
CA LEU A 104 -1.15 -8.89 14.85
C LEU A 104 -2.32 -9.82 14.54
N SER A 105 -2.35 -10.43 13.36
CA SER A 105 -3.40 -11.38 12.98
C SER A 105 -3.26 -12.76 13.65
N GLY A 106 -2.13 -13.04 14.31
CA GLY A 106 -1.88 -14.32 15.00
C GLY A 106 -1.83 -15.55 14.09
N SER A 107 -1.92 -15.37 12.77
CA SER A 107 -1.94 -16.45 11.79
C SER A 107 -0.92 -16.18 10.68
N LEU A 108 0.00 -17.10 10.46
CA LEU A 108 0.79 -17.11 9.24
C LEU A 108 -0.13 -17.57 8.11
N PRO A 109 -0.40 -16.75 7.09
CA PRO A 109 -1.13 -17.24 5.93
C PRO A 109 -0.35 -18.41 5.32
N PRO A 110 -1.03 -19.47 4.85
CA PRO A 110 -0.34 -20.60 4.22
C PRO A 110 0.48 -20.10 3.03
N PHE A 111 1.80 -20.30 3.08
CA PHE A 111 2.72 -19.84 2.05
C PHE A 111 2.54 -20.69 0.80
N ASN A 112 1.64 -20.25 -0.08
CA ASN A 112 1.31 -20.92 -1.34
C ASN A 112 1.58 -20.00 -2.53
N LEU A 113 1.45 -20.55 -3.75
CA LEU A 113 1.67 -19.81 -4.99
C LEU A 113 0.80 -18.54 -5.11
N GLY A 114 -0.40 -18.57 -4.52
CA GLY A 114 -1.30 -17.41 -4.46
C GLY A 114 -0.76 -16.30 -3.56
N THR A 115 -0.19 -16.66 -2.41
CA THR A 115 0.44 -15.72 -1.47
C THR A 115 1.69 -15.09 -2.08
N LEU A 116 2.49 -15.88 -2.82
CA LEU A 116 3.65 -15.35 -3.56
C LEU A 116 3.24 -14.34 -4.65
N ARG A 117 2.20 -14.65 -5.44
CA ARG A 117 1.65 -13.72 -6.44
C ARG A 117 1.14 -12.43 -5.81
N LEU A 118 0.53 -12.53 -4.63
CA LEU A 118 0.06 -11.39 -3.86
C LEU A 118 1.21 -10.48 -3.43
N ILE A 119 2.30 -11.06 -2.92
CA ILE A 119 3.51 -10.32 -2.52
C ILE A 119 4.13 -9.62 -3.73
N ILE A 120 4.26 -10.30 -4.87
CA ILE A 120 4.81 -9.72 -6.09
C ILE A 120 3.94 -8.54 -6.58
N ALA A 121 2.61 -8.68 -6.54
CA ALA A 121 1.70 -7.59 -6.91
C ALA A 121 1.82 -6.38 -5.97
N LEU A 122 1.99 -6.60 -4.66
CA LEU A 122 2.23 -5.54 -3.68
C LEU A 122 3.57 -4.81 -3.92
N LEU A 123 4.62 -5.56 -4.29
CA LEU A 123 5.92 -4.99 -4.65
C LEU A 123 5.86 -4.15 -5.93
N ALA A 124 5.16 -4.63 -6.97
CA ALA A 124 4.97 -3.88 -8.22
C ALA A 124 4.17 -2.58 -7.99
N MET A 125 3.11 -2.63 -7.19
CA MET A 125 2.29 -1.47 -6.87
C MET A 125 3.01 -0.44 -6.00
N SER A 126 3.81 -0.88 -5.02
CA SER A 126 4.63 0.05 -4.24
C SER A 126 5.69 0.76 -5.09
N ALA A 127 6.22 0.12 -6.15
CA ALA A 127 7.06 0.80 -7.13
C ALA A 127 6.29 1.89 -7.91
N ILE A 128 5.04 1.61 -8.31
CA ILE A 128 4.14 2.59 -8.96
C ILE A 128 3.84 3.76 -8.01
N VAL A 129 3.55 3.49 -6.74
CA VAL A 129 3.31 4.53 -5.72
C VAL A 129 4.53 5.42 -5.55
N VAL A 130 5.73 4.85 -5.47
CA VAL A 130 6.97 5.62 -5.36
C VAL A 130 7.28 6.41 -6.62
N LEU A 131 6.99 5.87 -7.81
CA LEU A 131 7.11 6.59 -9.07
C LEU A 131 6.18 7.80 -9.10
N ILE A 132 4.91 7.64 -8.68
CA ILE A 132 3.94 8.73 -8.58
C ILE A 132 4.42 9.77 -7.56
N LEU A 133 4.87 9.35 -6.38
CA LEU A 133 5.36 10.24 -5.34
C LEU A 133 6.60 11.02 -5.78
N ASN A 134 7.56 10.37 -6.46
CA ASN A 134 8.75 11.03 -6.98
C ASN A 134 8.42 11.99 -8.12
N TRP A 135 7.63 11.55 -9.10
CA TRP A 135 7.20 12.41 -10.21
C TRP A 135 6.50 13.69 -9.70
N LEU A 136 5.64 13.54 -8.70
CA LEU A 136 4.97 14.68 -8.07
C LEU A 136 5.95 15.59 -7.32
N VAL A 137 6.92 15.03 -6.61
CA VAL A 137 7.93 15.83 -5.89
C VAL A 137 8.82 16.61 -6.86
N ASP A 138 9.27 15.97 -7.94
CA ASP A 138 10.12 16.61 -8.95
C ASP A 138 9.37 17.72 -9.68
N LYS A 139 8.11 17.49 -10.09
CA LYS A 139 7.21 18.53 -10.65
C LYS A 139 6.98 19.71 -9.70
N THR A 140 6.91 19.46 -8.39
CA THR A 140 6.70 20.53 -7.41
C THR A 140 7.96 21.38 -7.19
N ASN A 141 9.15 20.77 -7.30
CA ASN A 141 10.41 21.48 -7.18
C ASN A 141 10.72 22.33 -8.44
N GLU A 142 10.36 21.85 -9.64
CA GLU A 142 10.48 22.63 -10.89
C GLU A 142 9.63 23.90 -10.88
N GLN A 143 8.47 23.88 -10.22
CA GLN A 143 7.59 25.05 -10.09
C GLN A 143 8.04 26.08 -9.04
N LEU A 144 8.97 25.72 -8.14
CA LEU A 144 9.51 26.63 -7.12
C LEU A 144 10.76 27.39 -7.59
N ILE A 145 11.31 27.02 -8.75
CA ILE A 145 12.51 27.63 -9.35
C ILE A 145 12.12 28.63 -10.47
N LYS A 146 10.83 28.74 -10.80
CA LYS A 146 10.26 29.76 -11.70
C LYS A 146 9.46 30.79 -10.91
#